data_AF-A0A1E7GXA0-F1
#
_entry.id   AF-A0A1E7GXA0-F1
#
_cell.length_a   1.000
_cell.length_b   1.000
_cell.length_c   1.000
_cell.angle_alpha   90.00
_cell.angle_beta   90.00
_cell.angle_gamma   90.00
#
_symmetry.space_group_name_H-M   'P 1'
#
loop_
_entity.id
_entity.type
_entity.pdbx_description
1 polymer ?
#
loop_
_entity_poly.entity_id
_entity_poly.type
_entity_poly.pdbx_seq_one_letter_code
_entity_poly.pdbx_strand_id
1 'polypeptide(L)'
;MKNKLFVNFCCALITLIYTSSSNVVIAEEEGPEVYQQEIQPMKTIECARCHPAVFTDIRDKGGKHQIACRKCHDVFHTYRPDKDWKDVVPACATCHKEYHGKHFPDCLRCHENAHAPAHDMSVNKMAADCGTCHPAQLTECGKYPSAHTDVSCAECHHTSHGHIPGCTDCHEKPHAAGMDDAGCMACHPPHSPLEVSYSEDVPNHVCAGCHSDVADKLSRSGKGHVSLLCVFCHPQKHGHIPDCKDCHKTIPHSEKMMEQFEGCLDCHGDAHGLNLEQ
;
A
#
# COMPACT_ATOMS: atom_id res chain seq x y z
N MET A 1 33.00 -66.15 -71.20
CA MET A 1 33.27 -66.25 -72.66
C MET A 1 32.14 -65.55 -73.40
N LYS A 2 32.48 -64.58 -74.27
CA LYS A 2 31.82 -64.15 -75.52
C LYS A 2 30.28 -63.98 -75.53
N ASN A 3 29.61 -63.07 -76.22
CA ASN A 3 29.85 -61.84 -76.97
C ASN A 3 28.44 -61.51 -77.56
N LYS A 4 28.15 -60.24 -77.88
CA LYS A 4 27.09 -59.74 -78.80
C LYS A 4 25.64 -59.75 -78.26
N LEU A 5 25.01 -58.60 -78.01
CA LEU A 5 24.52 -57.54 -78.93
C LEU A 5 23.32 -58.00 -79.77
N PHE A 6 22.12 -57.57 -79.36
CA PHE A 6 21.02 -57.25 -80.28
C PHE A 6 20.29 -56.01 -79.77
N VAL A 7 20.41 -54.94 -80.54
CA VAL A 7 19.65 -53.70 -80.45
C VAL A 7 18.25 -53.98 -80.95
N ASN A 8 17.21 -53.53 -80.24
CA ASN A 8 15.94 -53.22 -80.89
C ASN A 8 15.32 -51.97 -80.27
N PHE A 9 15.14 -50.97 -81.12
CA PHE A 9 14.60 -49.65 -80.88
C PHE A 9 13.07 -49.75 -80.98
N CYS A 10 12.30 -49.31 -79.99
CA CYS A 10 10.92 -48.89 -80.24
C CYS A 10 10.36 -47.97 -79.13
N CYS A 11 10.21 -46.71 -79.51
CA CYS A 11 9.30 -45.66 -79.03
C CYS A 11 8.88 -45.63 -77.55
N ALA A 12 9.47 -44.67 -76.84
CA ALA A 12 8.93 -44.10 -75.62
C ALA A 12 7.70 -43.23 -75.91
N LEU A 13 6.54 -43.58 -75.36
CA LEU A 13 5.46 -42.63 -75.06
C LEU A 13 5.57 -42.29 -73.57
N ILE A 14 6.20 -41.17 -73.26
CA ILE A 14 6.22 -40.59 -71.91
C ILE A 14 5.03 -39.65 -71.82
N THR A 15 4.00 -40.08 -71.13
CA THR A 15 2.87 -39.24 -70.70
C THR A 15 3.40 -38.22 -69.70
N LEU A 16 3.44 -36.95 -70.11
CA LEU A 16 3.85 -35.83 -69.27
C LEU A 16 2.72 -35.56 -68.24
N ILE A 17 2.88 -36.06 -67.01
CA ILE A 17 2.01 -35.70 -65.89
C ILE A 17 2.43 -34.32 -65.42
N TYR A 18 1.67 -33.30 -65.83
CA TYR A 18 1.81 -31.92 -65.37
C TYR A 18 1.29 -31.85 -63.93
N THR A 19 2.18 -32.02 -62.94
CA THR A 19 1.86 -31.64 -61.56
C THR A 19 1.81 -30.12 -61.51
N SER A 20 0.59 -29.57 -61.42
CA SER A 20 0.34 -28.16 -61.17
C SER A 20 0.94 -27.79 -59.81
N SER A 21 2.14 -27.22 -59.84
CA SER A 21 2.68 -26.43 -58.74
C SER A 21 1.70 -25.30 -58.46
N SER A 22 0.97 -25.37 -57.36
CA SER A 22 0.24 -24.21 -56.86
C SER A 22 1.28 -23.14 -56.56
N ASN A 23 1.41 -22.17 -57.48
CA ASN A 23 2.14 -20.94 -57.24
C ASN A 23 1.48 -20.29 -56.02
N VAL A 24 2.16 -20.35 -54.88
CA VAL A 24 1.88 -19.44 -53.78
C VAL A 24 2.28 -18.07 -54.32
N VAL A 25 1.28 -17.33 -54.80
CA VAL A 25 1.45 -15.92 -55.15
C VAL A 25 1.83 -15.23 -53.83
N ILE A 26 3.09 -14.84 -53.70
CA ILE A 26 3.48 -13.88 -52.67
C ILE A 26 2.75 -12.60 -53.08
N ALA A 27 1.70 -12.28 -52.33
CA ALA A 27 0.93 -11.07 -52.53
C ALA A 27 1.86 -9.87 -52.42
N GLU A 28 1.87 -8.99 -53.43
CA GLU A 28 2.58 -7.72 -53.36
C GLU A 28 1.96 -6.87 -52.23
N GLU A 29 2.78 -6.41 -51.28
CA GLU A 29 2.36 -5.63 -50.10
C GLU A 29 2.02 -4.16 -50.45
N GLU A 30 2.22 -3.76 -51.71
CA GLU A 30 2.02 -2.41 -52.23
C GLU A 30 1.32 -2.46 -53.61
N GLY A 31 0.44 -1.50 -53.91
CA GLY A 31 -0.28 -1.39 -55.19
C GLY A 31 -1.81 -1.58 -55.10
N PRO A 32 -2.59 -1.25 -56.15
CA PRO A 32 -4.06 -1.34 -56.16
C PRO A 32 -4.62 -2.75 -55.90
N GLU A 33 -3.86 -3.79 -56.19
CA GLU A 33 -4.23 -5.19 -56.02
C GLU A 33 -4.38 -5.57 -54.52
N VAL A 34 -3.75 -4.82 -53.62
CA VAL A 34 -3.85 -5.04 -52.16
C VAL A 34 -5.30 -4.92 -51.66
N TYR A 35 -6.12 -4.10 -52.31
CA TYR A 35 -7.53 -3.88 -51.91
C TYR A 35 -8.45 -5.05 -52.25
N GLN A 36 -7.97 -6.06 -52.99
CA GLN A 36 -8.76 -7.25 -53.36
C GLN A 36 -8.51 -8.44 -52.44
N GLN A 37 -7.61 -8.31 -51.46
CA GLN A 37 -7.23 -9.40 -50.56
C GLN A 37 -8.17 -9.51 -49.36
N GLU A 38 -8.36 -10.73 -48.85
CA GLU A 38 -9.00 -10.92 -47.55
C GLU A 38 -8.09 -10.41 -46.44
N ILE A 39 -8.53 -9.36 -45.74
CA ILE A 39 -7.74 -8.74 -44.68
C ILE A 39 -7.82 -9.57 -43.41
N GLN A 40 -6.68 -10.13 -43.00
CA GLN A 40 -6.56 -10.81 -41.73
C GLN A 40 -6.56 -9.82 -40.56
N PRO A 41 -7.14 -10.17 -39.40
CA PRO A 41 -7.04 -9.36 -38.20
C PRO A 41 -5.58 -9.13 -37.78
N MET A 42 -5.21 -7.87 -37.55
CA MET A 42 -3.91 -7.48 -36.97
C MET A 42 -3.60 -8.26 -35.69
N LYS A 43 -2.37 -8.77 -35.58
CA LYS A 43 -1.74 -9.32 -34.39
C LYS A 43 -1.31 -8.20 -33.45
N THR A 44 -1.13 -8.52 -32.17
CA THR A 44 -0.72 -7.57 -31.11
C THR A 44 0.57 -6.81 -31.46
N ILE A 45 1.55 -7.46 -32.09
CA ILE A 45 2.82 -6.84 -32.46
C ILE A 45 2.66 -5.78 -33.56
N GLU A 46 1.65 -5.89 -34.41
CA GLU A 46 1.37 -4.90 -35.46
C GLU A 46 0.80 -3.62 -34.83
N CYS A 47 0.03 -3.74 -33.75
CA CYS A 47 -0.41 -2.58 -32.95
C CYS A 47 0.78 -1.82 -32.35
N ALA A 48 1.84 -2.52 -31.94
CA ALA A 48 3.03 -1.92 -31.34
C ALA A 48 3.81 -1.01 -32.30
N ARG A 49 3.68 -1.23 -33.62
CA ARG A 49 4.31 -0.39 -34.65
C ARG A 49 3.80 1.05 -34.61
N CYS A 50 2.55 1.25 -34.21
CA CYS A 50 1.91 2.57 -34.12
C CYS A 50 1.69 3.04 -32.67
N HIS A 51 1.59 2.12 -31.71
CA HIS A 51 1.38 2.41 -30.29
C HIS A 51 2.56 1.95 -29.39
N PRO A 52 3.79 2.43 -29.63
CA PRO A 52 4.96 1.97 -28.89
C PRO A 52 4.92 2.34 -27.40
N ALA A 53 4.30 3.48 -27.05
CA ALA A 53 4.13 3.91 -25.67
C ALA A 53 3.19 2.97 -24.88
N VAL A 54 2.01 2.67 -25.43
CA VAL A 54 1.06 1.71 -24.84
C VAL A 54 1.70 0.33 -24.67
N PHE A 55 2.46 -0.11 -25.69
CA PHE A 55 3.15 -1.39 -25.61
C PHE A 55 4.22 -1.41 -24.51
N THR A 56 4.94 -0.29 -24.34
CA THR A 56 5.91 -0.10 -23.26
C THR A 56 5.24 -0.12 -21.90
N ASP A 57 4.11 0.58 -21.72
CA ASP A 57 3.34 0.58 -20.48
C ASP A 57 2.84 -0.83 -20.13
N ILE A 58 2.27 -1.56 -21.10
CA ILE A 58 1.78 -2.94 -20.88
C ILE A 58 2.95 -3.88 -20.54
N ARG A 59 4.09 -3.73 -21.22
CA ARG A 59 5.30 -4.53 -20.98
C ARG A 59 5.82 -4.32 -19.56
N ASP A 60 5.96 -3.07 -19.14
CA ASP A 60 6.65 -2.71 -17.91
C ASP A 60 5.73 -2.70 -16.69
N LYS A 61 4.45 -2.36 -16.88
CA LYS A 61 3.48 -2.06 -15.80
C LYS A 61 2.14 -2.78 -15.95
N GLY A 62 1.86 -3.39 -17.10
CA GLY A 62 0.54 -3.97 -17.40
C GLY A 62 0.17 -5.21 -16.59
N GLY A 63 1.15 -5.90 -16.02
CA GLY A 63 0.92 -7.13 -15.25
C GLY A 63 0.10 -8.15 -16.05
N LYS A 64 -1.08 -8.54 -15.54
CA LYS A 64 -1.96 -9.50 -16.22
C LYS A 64 -2.72 -8.93 -17.42
N HIS A 65 -2.65 -7.62 -17.68
CA HIS A 65 -3.23 -6.99 -18.88
C HIS A 65 -2.34 -7.16 -20.12
N GLN A 66 -1.27 -7.95 -20.03
CA GLN A 66 -0.51 -8.47 -21.18
C GLN A 66 -1.33 -9.51 -21.97
N ILE A 67 -2.45 -9.07 -22.53
CA ILE A 67 -3.37 -9.85 -23.35
C ILE A 67 -3.36 -9.35 -24.79
N ALA A 68 -3.89 -10.14 -25.72
CA ALA A 68 -4.05 -9.67 -27.10
C ALA A 68 -4.95 -8.42 -27.13
N CYS A 69 -4.49 -7.32 -27.75
CA CYS A 69 -5.22 -6.04 -27.82
C CYS A 69 -6.68 -6.21 -28.26
N ARG A 70 -6.94 -7.12 -29.21
CA ARG A 70 -8.28 -7.41 -29.73
C ARG A 70 -9.25 -8.06 -28.73
N LYS A 71 -8.78 -8.48 -27.56
CA LYS A 71 -9.66 -8.96 -26.47
C LYS A 71 -10.37 -7.80 -25.76
N CYS A 72 -9.81 -6.59 -25.82
CA CYS A 72 -10.42 -5.38 -25.27
C CYS A 72 -10.86 -4.43 -26.39
N HIS A 73 -10.10 -4.33 -27.48
CA HIS A 73 -10.44 -3.47 -28.61
C HIS A 73 -11.11 -4.28 -29.72
N ASP A 74 -12.44 -4.20 -29.81
CA ASP A 74 -13.23 -4.63 -30.96
C ASP A 74 -13.42 -3.49 -31.98
N VAL A 75 -13.42 -2.25 -31.50
CA VAL A 75 -13.36 -1.01 -32.28
C VAL A 75 -11.99 -0.33 -32.09
N PHE A 76 -11.40 0.17 -33.18
CA PHE A 76 -10.08 0.82 -33.18
C PHE A 76 -10.19 2.30 -33.55
N HIS A 77 -9.18 3.10 -33.16
CA HIS A 77 -9.15 4.57 -33.34
C HIS A 77 -10.37 5.27 -32.72
N THR A 78 -10.70 4.87 -31.50
CA THR A 78 -11.92 5.22 -30.77
C THR A 78 -11.85 6.58 -30.07
N TYR A 79 -10.68 7.23 -30.03
CA TYR A 79 -10.53 8.60 -29.55
C TYR A 79 -11.15 9.58 -30.55
N ARG A 80 -12.48 9.71 -30.51
CA ARG A 80 -13.27 10.62 -31.32
C ARG A 80 -14.25 11.36 -30.41
N PRO A 81 -14.53 12.66 -30.66
CA PRO A 81 -15.39 13.46 -29.77
C PRO A 81 -16.83 12.94 -29.61
N ASP A 82 -17.29 12.04 -30.48
CA ASP A 82 -18.66 11.55 -30.57
C ASP A 82 -18.91 10.21 -29.85
N LYS A 83 -17.89 9.63 -29.20
CA LYS A 83 -17.99 8.30 -28.56
C LYS A 83 -17.42 8.31 -27.15
N ASP A 84 -18.22 7.84 -26.20
CA ASP A 84 -17.77 7.57 -24.85
C ASP A 84 -16.98 6.26 -24.81
N TRP A 85 -15.99 6.20 -23.91
CA TRP A 85 -15.18 5.01 -23.65
C TRP A 85 -16.02 3.74 -23.42
N LYS A 86 -17.11 3.86 -22.64
CA LYS A 86 -18.02 2.75 -22.32
C LYS A 86 -18.69 2.11 -23.54
N ASP A 87 -18.71 2.79 -24.68
CA ASP A 87 -19.40 2.34 -25.89
C ASP A 87 -18.44 1.69 -26.92
N VAL A 88 -17.14 1.68 -26.63
CA VAL A 88 -16.09 1.29 -27.59
C VAL A 88 -15.07 0.29 -27.03
N VAL A 89 -15.18 -0.05 -25.75
CA VAL A 89 -14.45 -1.14 -25.11
C VAL A 89 -15.40 -1.91 -24.18
N PRO A 90 -15.17 -3.21 -23.93
CA PRO A 90 -15.99 -3.96 -22.98
C PRO A 90 -15.83 -3.40 -21.57
N ALA A 91 -16.90 -3.50 -20.78
CA ALA A 91 -16.86 -3.13 -19.38
C ALA A 91 -15.84 -3.98 -18.62
N CYS A 92 -15.09 -3.37 -17.69
CA CYS A 92 -14.12 -4.08 -16.85
C CYS A 92 -14.77 -5.28 -16.14
N ALA A 93 -16.04 -5.12 -15.72
CA ALA A 93 -16.85 -6.14 -15.05
C ALA A 93 -17.10 -7.42 -15.89
N THR A 94 -16.90 -7.38 -17.22
CA THR A 94 -17.01 -8.57 -18.08
C THR A 94 -15.88 -9.57 -17.82
N CYS A 95 -14.71 -9.11 -17.38
CA CYS A 95 -13.56 -9.95 -17.06
C CYS A 95 -13.21 -9.94 -15.56
N HIS A 96 -13.43 -8.83 -14.88
CA HIS A 96 -13.17 -8.63 -13.45
C HIS A 96 -14.47 -8.73 -12.65
N LYS A 97 -14.39 -9.27 -11.44
CA LYS A 97 -15.50 -9.18 -10.48
C LYS A 97 -15.53 -7.78 -9.86
N GLU A 98 -16.64 -7.42 -9.24
CA GLU A 98 -16.77 -6.21 -8.43
C GLU A 98 -16.03 -6.38 -7.08
N TYR A 99 -14.70 -6.43 -7.11
CA TYR A 99 -13.86 -6.65 -5.93
C TYR A 99 -14.02 -5.57 -4.85
N HIS A 100 -14.45 -4.36 -5.23
CA HIS A 100 -14.73 -3.24 -4.33
C HIS A 100 -16.23 -3.05 -4.05
N GLY A 101 -17.07 -4.02 -4.46
CA GLY A 101 -18.52 -3.94 -4.37
C GLY A 101 -19.14 -2.87 -5.27
N LYS A 102 -20.41 -2.57 -5.00
CA LYS A 102 -21.23 -1.67 -5.84
C LYS A 102 -20.97 -0.18 -5.61
N HIS A 103 -20.18 0.17 -4.61
CA HIS A 103 -19.90 1.57 -4.25
C HIS A 103 -18.92 2.23 -5.24
N PHE A 104 -18.14 1.43 -5.98
CA PHE A 104 -17.14 1.93 -6.93
C PHE A 104 -17.29 1.31 -8.33
N PRO A 105 -18.41 1.58 -9.03
CA PRO A 105 -18.65 1.02 -10.36
C PRO A 105 -17.79 1.67 -11.45
N ASP A 106 -17.29 2.89 -11.22
CA ASP A 106 -16.42 3.60 -12.16
C ASP A 106 -14.94 3.25 -11.91
N CYS A 107 -14.49 2.17 -12.56
CA CYS A 107 -13.15 1.61 -12.35
C CYS A 107 -12.04 2.61 -12.70
N LEU A 108 -12.22 3.41 -13.75
CA LEU A 108 -11.20 4.34 -14.27
C LEU A 108 -11.05 5.61 -13.43
N ARG A 109 -11.98 5.86 -12.50
CA ARG A 109 -11.82 6.93 -11.51
C ARG A 109 -10.55 6.75 -10.68
N CYS A 110 -10.22 5.50 -10.37
CA CYS A 110 -9.04 5.14 -9.58
C CYS A 110 -7.97 4.47 -10.44
N HIS A 111 -8.33 3.57 -11.36
CA HIS A 111 -7.42 2.87 -12.26
C HIS A 111 -7.24 3.67 -13.56
N GLU A 112 -6.49 4.77 -13.50
CA GLU A 112 -6.46 5.78 -14.57
C GLU A 112 -5.96 5.23 -15.92
N ASN A 113 -5.13 4.18 -15.86
CA ASN A 113 -4.60 3.52 -17.05
C ASN A 113 -5.17 2.11 -17.21
N ALA A 114 -6.12 1.93 -18.14
CA ALA A 114 -6.68 0.61 -18.46
C ALA A 114 -5.63 -0.41 -18.95
N HIS A 115 -4.48 0.06 -19.42
CA HIS A 115 -3.36 -0.78 -19.86
C HIS A 115 -2.40 -1.17 -18.73
N ALA A 116 -2.40 -0.41 -17.62
CA ALA A 116 -1.66 -0.72 -16.40
C ALA A 116 -2.48 -0.43 -15.12
N PRO A 117 -3.64 -1.09 -14.92
CA PRO A 117 -4.64 -0.64 -13.94
C PRO A 117 -4.15 -0.63 -12.48
N ALA A 118 -3.27 -1.57 -12.13
CA ALA A 118 -2.74 -1.69 -10.77
C ALA A 118 -1.55 -0.78 -10.50
N HIS A 119 -0.90 -0.25 -11.54
CA HIS A 119 0.26 0.63 -11.39
C HIS A 119 -0.16 2.09 -11.25
N ASP A 120 -1.05 2.54 -12.13
CA ASP A 120 -1.45 3.95 -12.20
C ASP A 120 -2.75 4.18 -11.43
N MET A 121 -2.65 4.20 -10.10
CA MET A 121 -3.76 4.52 -9.20
C MET A 121 -3.64 5.90 -8.58
N SER A 122 -4.68 6.71 -8.72
CA SER A 122 -4.69 8.08 -8.18
C SER A 122 -5.21 8.13 -6.74
N VAL A 123 -4.29 8.21 -5.77
CA VAL A 123 -4.62 8.40 -4.35
C VAL A 123 -5.44 9.68 -4.14
N ASN A 124 -5.09 10.76 -4.84
CA ASN A 124 -5.79 12.05 -4.70
C ASN A 124 -7.26 11.96 -5.12
N LYS A 125 -7.58 11.19 -6.17
CA LYS A 125 -8.98 10.95 -6.58
C LYS A 125 -9.75 10.04 -5.61
N MET A 126 -9.04 9.28 -4.77
CA MET A 126 -9.60 8.40 -3.74
C MET A 126 -9.69 9.07 -2.36
N ALA A 127 -9.12 10.27 -2.17
CA ALA A 127 -8.96 10.90 -0.87
C ALA A 127 -10.28 11.04 -0.09
N ALA A 128 -11.39 11.34 -0.77
CA ALA A 128 -12.71 11.48 -0.15
C ALA A 128 -13.36 10.14 0.24
N ASP A 129 -12.87 9.02 -0.29
CA ASP A 129 -13.51 7.71 -0.19
C ASP A 129 -12.75 6.71 0.69
N CYS A 130 -11.61 7.11 1.28
CA CYS A 130 -10.80 6.24 2.14
C CYS A 130 -11.66 5.55 3.21
N GLY A 131 -12.56 6.30 3.87
CA GLY A 131 -13.44 5.79 4.92
C GLY A 131 -14.49 4.77 4.48
N THR A 132 -14.79 4.65 3.18
CA THR A 132 -15.68 3.59 2.68
C THR A 132 -15.04 2.21 2.82
N CYS A 133 -13.73 2.11 2.59
CA CYS A 133 -12.97 0.85 2.70
C CYS A 133 -12.22 0.72 4.03
N HIS A 134 -11.85 1.85 4.64
CA HIS A 134 -11.12 1.94 5.90
C HIS A 134 -11.96 2.62 7.01
N PRO A 135 -13.14 2.08 7.34
CA PRO A 135 -14.05 2.72 8.29
C PRO A 135 -13.48 2.75 9.72
N ALA A 136 -12.62 1.80 10.08
CA ALA A 136 -11.99 1.73 11.39
C ALA A 136 -11.09 2.95 11.64
N GLN A 137 -10.24 3.28 10.66
CA GLN A 137 -9.32 4.42 10.72
C GLN A 137 -10.09 5.74 10.75
N LEU A 138 -11.11 5.91 9.90
CA LEU A 138 -11.96 7.10 9.93
C LEU A 138 -12.67 7.25 11.28
N THR A 139 -13.17 6.15 11.84
CA THR A 139 -13.83 6.14 13.16
C THR A 139 -12.85 6.49 14.27
N GLU A 140 -11.61 5.99 14.22
CA GLU A 140 -10.56 6.28 15.19
C GLU A 140 -10.20 7.77 15.21
N CYS A 141 -9.88 8.36 14.04
CA CYS A 141 -9.58 9.80 13.92
C CYS A 141 -10.74 10.68 14.39
N GLY A 142 -11.98 10.26 14.15
CA GLY A 142 -13.17 10.97 14.61
C GLY A 142 -13.43 10.84 16.12
N LYS A 143 -13.08 9.68 16.71
CA LYS A 143 -13.25 9.41 18.14
C LYS A 143 -12.16 10.08 18.99
N TYR A 144 -10.95 10.22 18.45
CA TYR A 144 -9.79 10.79 19.15
C TYR A 144 -9.21 11.98 18.36
N PRO A 145 -9.88 13.15 18.40
CA PRO A 145 -9.43 14.33 17.66
C PRO A 145 -8.00 14.74 18.01
N SER A 146 -7.21 15.03 16.97
CA SER A 146 -5.85 15.56 17.07
C SER A 146 -5.53 16.41 15.84
N ALA A 147 -4.33 16.97 15.74
CA ALA A 147 -3.89 17.66 14.52
C ALA A 147 -3.97 16.76 13.26
N HIS A 148 -3.88 15.44 13.41
CA HIS A 148 -4.03 14.50 12.29
C HIS A 148 -5.48 14.40 11.78
N THR A 149 -6.48 14.81 12.57
CA THR A 149 -7.88 14.87 12.13
C THR A 149 -8.10 15.96 11.08
N ASP A 150 -7.26 17.00 11.08
CA ASP A 150 -7.32 18.12 10.13
C ASP A 150 -6.49 17.86 8.85
N VAL A 151 -5.71 16.77 8.82
CA VAL A 151 -4.88 16.36 7.69
C VAL A 151 -5.63 15.32 6.87
N SER A 152 -5.61 15.45 5.54
CA SER A 152 -6.26 14.47 4.68
C SER A 152 -5.55 13.11 4.74
N CYS A 153 -6.31 12.02 4.65
CA CYS A 153 -5.75 10.66 4.55
C CYS A 153 -4.70 10.57 3.42
N ALA A 154 -4.94 11.26 2.30
CA ALA A 154 -4.05 11.27 1.13
C ALA A 154 -2.79 12.13 1.29
N GLU A 155 -2.77 13.07 2.25
CA GLU A 155 -1.56 13.85 2.55
C GLU A 155 -0.53 13.00 3.31
N CYS A 156 -1.01 12.10 4.18
CA CYS A 156 -0.18 11.12 4.87
C CYS A 156 0.07 9.90 3.97
N HIS A 157 -0.98 9.18 3.56
CA HIS A 157 -0.90 7.98 2.70
C HIS A 157 -0.73 8.31 1.21
N HIS A 158 0.25 9.16 0.88
CA HIS A 158 0.52 9.65 -0.47
C HIS A 158 1.21 8.58 -1.35
N THR A 159 1.67 8.95 -2.55
CA THR A 159 2.41 8.10 -3.52
C THR A 159 1.59 7.03 -4.22
N SER A 160 1.00 6.08 -3.48
CA SER A 160 0.28 4.94 -4.04
C SER A 160 -0.71 4.37 -3.03
N HIS A 161 -1.80 3.76 -3.52
CA HIS A 161 -2.75 3.11 -2.65
C HIS A 161 -2.08 2.04 -1.76
N GLY A 162 -2.25 2.16 -0.43
CA GLY A 162 -1.62 1.28 0.56
C GLY A 162 -0.22 1.70 1.00
N HIS A 163 0.31 2.83 0.52
CA HIS A 163 1.56 3.39 1.04
C HIS A 163 1.37 3.85 2.49
N ILE A 164 2.31 3.51 3.37
CA ILE A 164 2.37 3.98 4.75
C ILE A 164 3.64 4.84 4.84
N PRO A 165 3.52 6.16 5.07
CA PRO A 165 4.67 7.06 5.17
C PRO A 165 5.41 6.90 6.49
N GLY A 166 6.56 7.55 6.62
CA GLY A 166 7.26 7.66 7.89
C GLY A 166 6.70 8.82 8.73
N CYS A 167 6.81 8.73 10.05
CA CYS A 167 6.44 9.82 10.95
C CYS A 167 7.35 11.05 10.69
N THR A 168 8.60 10.80 10.33
CA THR A 168 9.63 11.83 10.13
C THR A 168 9.46 12.65 8.84
N ASP A 169 8.52 12.28 7.98
CA ASP A 169 8.19 13.08 6.78
C ASP A 169 7.63 14.46 7.19
N CYS A 170 6.99 14.53 8.37
CA CYS A 170 6.50 15.78 8.97
C CYS A 170 7.08 16.05 10.37
N HIS A 171 7.40 15.02 11.16
CA HIS A 171 7.90 15.16 12.53
C HIS A 171 9.42 15.07 12.58
N GLU A 172 10.10 16.23 12.56
CA GLU A 172 11.56 16.32 12.39
C GLU A 172 12.37 15.53 13.43
N LYS A 173 11.89 15.42 14.68
CA LYS A 173 12.68 14.86 15.79
C LYS A 173 11.84 13.95 16.70
N PRO A 174 12.34 12.73 17.03
CA PRO A 174 11.75 11.91 18.07
C PRO A 174 12.07 12.46 19.46
N HIS A 175 11.31 12.01 20.47
CA HIS A 175 11.55 12.39 21.87
C HIS A 175 12.70 11.61 22.51
N ALA A 176 13.10 10.48 21.92
CA ALA A 176 14.24 9.68 22.33
C ALA A 176 15.22 9.50 21.17
N ALA A 177 16.52 9.60 21.45
CA ALA A 177 17.54 9.49 20.42
C ALA A 177 17.53 8.10 19.76
N GLY A 178 17.55 8.07 18.43
CA GLY A 178 17.61 6.82 17.64
C GLY A 178 16.27 6.08 17.49
N MET A 179 15.15 6.70 17.86
CA MET A 179 13.82 6.13 17.66
C MET A 179 13.41 6.20 16.17
N ASP A 180 12.92 5.08 15.64
CA ASP A 180 12.34 4.96 14.30
C ASP A 180 10.80 4.99 14.36
N ASP A 181 10.13 4.83 13.21
CA ASP A 181 8.65 4.86 13.14
C ASP A 181 8.00 3.77 14.00
N ALA A 182 8.62 2.60 14.11
CA ALA A 182 8.14 1.52 14.97
C ALA A 182 8.22 1.92 16.45
N GLY A 183 9.30 2.60 16.84
CA GLY A 183 9.44 3.19 18.17
C GLY A 183 8.42 4.31 18.45
N CYS A 184 8.09 5.14 17.45
CA CYS A 184 7.00 6.12 17.56
C CYS A 184 5.66 5.42 17.80
N MET A 185 5.34 4.41 16.99
CA MET A 185 4.08 3.66 17.06
C MET A 185 3.97 2.74 18.27
N ALA A 186 5.08 2.42 18.93
CA ALA A 186 5.05 1.71 20.22
C ALA A 186 4.33 2.53 21.30
N CYS A 187 4.29 3.86 21.13
CA CYS A 187 3.62 4.76 22.06
C CYS A 187 2.40 5.48 21.47
N HIS A 188 2.50 5.92 20.21
CA HIS A 188 1.53 6.78 19.54
C HIS A 188 0.83 6.05 18.39
N PRO A 189 -0.47 5.75 18.51
CA PRO A 189 -1.23 5.28 17.36
C PRO A 189 -1.33 6.37 16.28
N PRO A 190 -1.08 6.10 14.99
CA PRO A 190 -1.04 7.14 13.94
C PRO A 190 -2.35 7.93 13.75
N HIS A 191 -3.50 7.28 13.98
CA HIS A 191 -4.84 7.87 13.84
C HIS A 191 -5.41 8.39 15.17
N SER A 192 -4.71 8.17 16.29
CA SER A 192 -5.06 8.69 17.61
C SER A 192 -3.79 9.01 18.42
N PRO A 193 -2.90 9.89 17.90
CA PRO A 193 -1.56 10.06 18.47
C PRO A 193 -1.54 10.59 19.91
N LEU A 194 -2.65 11.16 20.39
CA LEU A 194 -2.78 11.61 21.78
C LEU A 194 -3.18 10.47 22.75
N GLU A 195 -3.63 9.33 22.24
CA GLU A 195 -3.91 8.14 23.05
C GLU A 195 -2.61 7.35 23.30
N VAL A 196 -1.72 7.97 24.08
CA VAL A 196 -0.41 7.41 24.39
C VAL A 196 -0.56 6.18 25.29
N SER A 197 -0.08 5.05 24.79
CA SER A 197 0.01 3.78 25.53
C SER A 197 1.43 3.24 25.42
N TYR A 198 1.82 2.24 26.20
CA TYR A 198 3.16 1.65 26.08
C TYR A 198 3.23 0.31 26.83
N SER A 199 4.25 -0.50 26.52
CA SER A 199 4.49 -1.76 27.22
C SER A 199 5.11 -1.57 28.61
N GLU A 200 5.06 -2.64 29.41
CA GLU A 200 5.63 -2.69 30.76
C GLU A 200 7.17 -2.73 30.77
N ASP A 201 7.80 -2.86 29.60
CA ASP A 201 9.25 -2.99 29.45
C ASP A 201 9.92 -1.68 28.97
N VAL A 202 9.18 -0.58 28.85
CA VAL A 202 9.74 0.70 28.40
C VAL A 202 10.75 1.24 29.42
N PRO A 203 12.01 1.47 29.03
CA PRO A 203 13.04 1.98 29.94
C PRO A 203 12.79 3.44 30.35
N ASN A 204 13.19 3.79 31.58
CA ASN A 204 13.00 5.15 32.15
C ASN A 204 13.61 6.27 31.30
N HIS A 205 14.69 6.01 30.56
CA HIS A 205 15.32 7.03 29.73
C HIS A 205 14.42 7.48 28.55
N VAL A 206 13.48 6.62 28.12
CA VAL A 206 12.48 7.00 27.10
C VAL A 206 11.52 8.03 27.70
N CYS A 207 11.06 7.80 28.93
CA CYS A 207 10.22 8.76 29.67
C CYS A 207 10.99 10.05 29.97
N ALA A 208 12.29 9.95 30.29
CA ALA A 208 13.17 11.09 30.55
C ALA A 208 13.35 12.02 29.34
N GLY A 209 13.06 11.55 28.12
CA GLY A 209 13.03 12.41 26.92
C GLY A 209 12.05 13.57 27.04
N CYS A 210 10.93 13.38 27.76
CA CYS A 210 9.96 14.43 28.07
C CYS A 210 9.96 14.84 29.55
N HIS A 211 10.35 13.92 30.45
CA HIS A 211 10.29 14.07 31.90
C HIS A 211 11.69 14.07 32.54
N SER A 212 12.64 14.83 31.97
CA SER A 212 14.03 14.87 32.45
C SER A 212 14.13 15.20 33.93
N ASP A 213 13.38 16.21 34.39
CA ASP A 213 13.45 16.69 35.79
C ASP A 213 12.91 15.65 36.78
N VAL A 214 11.89 14.89 36.37
CA VAL A 214 11.31 13.81 37.19
C VAL A 214 12.26 12.62 37.25
N ALA A 215 12.86 12.24 36.11
CA ALA A 215 13.86 11.17 36.06
C ALA A 215 15.08 11.53 36.91
N ASP A 216 15.54 12.78 36.84
CA ASP A 216 16.62 13.31 37.67
C ASP A 216 16.25 13.26 39.16
N LYS A 217 15.04 13.74 39.53
CA LYS A 217 14.56 13.68 40.91
C LYS A 217 14.52 12.24 41.44
N LEU A 218 13.97 11.31 40.67
CA LEU A 218 13.92 9.89 41.03
C LEU A 218 15.31 9.33 41.26
N SER A 219 16.23 9.59 40.32
CA SER A 219 17.62 9.10 40.37
C SER A 219 18.39 9.63 41.59
N ARG A 220 18.15 10.89 41.97
CA ARG A 220 18.85 11.56 43.08
C ARG A 220 18.24 11.27 44.45
N SER A 221 17.01 10.78 44.52
CA SER A 221 16.31 10.50 45.79
C SER A 221 17.09 9.55 46.71
N GLY A 222 17.78 8.56 46.11
CA GLY A 222 18.42 7.46 46.84
C GLY A 222 17.45 6.63 47.68
N LYS A 223 16.14 6.70 47.40
CA LYS A 223 15.07 5.98 48.12
C LYS A 223 14.58 4.77 47.32
N GLY A 224 13.72 3.95 47.92
CA GLY A 224 13.33 2.64 47.37
C GLY A 224 12.79 2.65 45.93
N HIS A 225 12.04 3.69 45.55
CA HIS A 225 11.44 3.80 44.21
C HIS A 225 12.46 3.99 43.09
N VAL A 226 13.71 4.39 43.38
CA VAL A 226 14.75 4.57 42.35
C VAL A 226 15.04 3.29 41.55
N SER A 227 14.72 2.13 42.12
CA SER A 227 14.91 0.81 41.50
C SER A 227 13.80 0.40 40.53
N LEU A 228 12.70 1.17 40.48
CA LEU A 228 11.51 0.84 39.69
C LEU A 228 11.56 1.50 38.30
N LEU A 229 10.96 0.81 37.33
CA LEU A 229 10.68 1.44 36.04
C LEU A 229 9.51 2.42 36.16
N CYS A 230 9.51 3.50 35.37
CA CYS A 230 8.41 4.45 35.30
C CYS A 230 7.10 3.72 34.98
N VAL A 231 7.14 2.79 34.03
CA VAL A 231 5.99 2.00 33.57
C VAL A 231 5.50 0.96 34.58
N PHE A 232 6.32 0.61 35.59
CA PHE A 232 5.84 -0.21 36.70
C PHE A 232 4.82 0.55 37.54
N CYS A 233 5.06 1.85 37.79
CA CYS A 233 4.14 2.72 38.53
C CYS A 233 3.06 3.30 37.62
N HIS A 234 3.37 3.60 36.36
CA HIS A 234 2.47 4.23 35.38
C HIS A 234 2.08 3.24 34.27
N PRO A 235 1.45 2.09 34.55
CA PRO A 235 1.25 1.02 33.57
C PRO A 235 0.30 1.40 32.43
N GLN A 236 0.57 0.81 31.27
CA GLN A 236 -0.29 0.70 30.07
C GLN A 236 -0.67 2.02 29.37
N LYS A 237 -1.07 3.04 30.11
CA LYS A 237 -1.55 4.32 29.59
C LYS A 237 -0.80 5.47 30.24
N HIS A 238 -0.37 6.41 29.39
CA HIS A 238 0.26 7.62 29.86
C HIS A 238 -0.65 8.39 30.81
N GLY A 239 -0.08 8.89 31.91
CA GLY A 239 -0.81 9.63 32.94
C GLY A 239 -1.58 8.76 33.94
N HIS A 240 -1.50 7.43 33.87
CA HIS A 240 -1.98 6.58 34.96
C HIS A 240 -1.19 6.86 36.22
N ILE A 241 -1.81 7.20 37.34
CA ILE A 241 -1.15 7.38 38.64
C ILE A 241 -1.75 6.35 39.60
N PRO A 242 -0.93 5.46 40.18
CA PRO A 242 -1.43 4.41 41.05
C PRO A 242 -1.72 4.97 42.45
N ASP A 243 -2.57 4.28 43.19
CA ASP A 243 -2.75 4.58 44.61
C ASP A 243 -1.58 4.00 45.41
N CYS A 244 -1.12 4.73 46.44
CA CYS A 244 -0.01 4.27 47.29
C CYS A 244 -0.29 2.87 47.88
N LYS A 245 -1.56 2.58 48.17
CA LYS A 245 -2.06 1.34 48.76
C LYS A 245 -1.99 0.13 47.82
N ASP A 246 -1.89 0.35 46.50
CA ASP A 246 -1.82 -0.73 45.51
C ASP A 246 -0.57 -1.59 45.74
N CYS A 247 0.54 -0.95 46.15
CA CYS A 247 1.80 -1.60 46.50
C CYS A 247 2.04 -1.64 48.02
N HIS A 248 1.75 -0.55 48.75
CA HIS A 248 1.94 -0.45 50.20
C HIS A 248 0.73 -0.97 50.98
N LYS A 249 0.39 -2.25 50.76
CA LYS A 249 -0.78 -2.91 51.37
C LYS A 249 -0.72 -2.94 52.90
N THR A 250 0.49 -3.01 53.46
CA THR A 250 0.71 -2.90 54.90
C THR A 250 1.04 -1.45 55.21
N ILE A 251 0.02 -0.66 55.55
CA ILE A 251 0.22 0.72 55.98
C ILE A 251 1.02 0.69 57.29
N PRO A 252 2.24 1.24 57.33
CA PRO A 252 3.11 1.16 58.51
C PRO A 252 2.65 2.10 59.64
N HIS A 253 1.72 3.01 59.35
CA HIS A 253 1.19 4.00 60.27
C HIS A 253 -0.11 3.52 60.94
N SER A 254 -0.37 4.00 62.16
CA SER A 254 -1.63 3.75 62.85
C SER A 254 -2.78 4.52 62.22
N GLU A 255 -4.01 4.00 62.35
CA GLU A 255 -5.23 4.64 61.86
C GLU A 255 -5.37 6.08 62.41
N LYS A 256 -5.11 6.26 63.70
CA LYS A 256 -5.13 7.57 64.37
C LYS A 256 -4.13 8.59 63.77
N MET A 257 -2.99 8.15 63.25
CA MET A 257 -2.05 9.05 62.56
C MET A 257 -2.57 9.40 61.17
N MET A 258 -3.10 8.43 60.44
CA MET A 258 -3.64 8.64 59.10
C MET A 258 -4.87 9.56 59.10
N GLU A 259 -5.67 9.57 60.18
CA GLU A 259 -6.80 10.50 60.35
C GLU A 259 -6.41 11.98 60.48
N GLN A 260 -5.12 12.29 60.75
CA GLN A 260 -4.65 13.66 60.99
C GLN A 260 -4.23 14.40 59.71
N PHE A 261 -4.13 13.71 58.57
CA PHE A 261 -3.57 14.23 57.33
C PHE A 261 -4.46 13.88 56.13
N GLU A 262 -4.36 14.64 55.05
CA GLU A 262 -5.18 14.42 53.85
C GLU A 262 -4.65 13.25 53.02
N GLY A 263 -3.33 13.02 53.05
CA GLY A 263 -2.73 11.91 52.33
C GLY A 263 -1.28 11.63 52.68
N CYS A 264 -0.75 10.56 52.07
CA CYS A 264 0.63 10.11 52.30
C CYS A 264 1.66 11.20 51.93
N LEU A 265 1.32 12.03 50.93
CA LEU A 265 2.22 13.05 50.38
C LEU A 265 2.47 14.22 51.36
N ASP A 266 1.62 14.42 52.38
CA ASP A 266 1.80 15.48 53.38
C ASP A 266 3.08 15.33 54.21
N CYS A 267 3.56 14.09 54.34
CA CYS A 267 4.80 13.76 55.04
C CYS A 267 5.85 13.12 54.11
N HIS A 268 5.42 12.37 53.10
CA HIS A 268 6.33 11.70 52.17
C HIS A 268 6.68 12.54 50.93
N GLY A 269 5.98 13.66 50.70
CA GLY A 269 6.17 14.48 49.51
C GLY A 269 5.84 13.73 48.22
N ASP A 270 6.56 14.04 47.14
CA ASP A 270 6.35 13.41 45.83
C ASP A 270 6.86 11.97 45.77
N ALA A 271 6.20 11.09 45.01
CA ALA A 271 6.54 9.67 44.91
C ALA A 271 7.91 9.40 44.27
N HIS A 272 8.45 10.36 43.51
CA HIS A 272 9.77 10.25 42.87
C HIS A 272 10.89 10.71 43.82
N GLY A 273 10.65 11.75 44.62
CA GLY A 273 11.63 12.28 45.59
C GLY A 273 11.58 11.62 46.97
N LEU A 274 10.39 11.25 47.44
CA LEU A 274 10.08 10.78 48.79
C LEU A 274 10.66 11.71 49.88
N ASN A 275 10.57 13.02 49.66
CA ASN A 275 11.00 14.10 50.54
C ASN A 275 10.05 15.31 50.40
N LEU A 276 9.99 16.14 51.45
CA LEU A 276 9.14 17.34 51.48
C LEU A 276 9.78 18.57 50.79
N GLU A 277 11.05 18.48 50.39
CA GLU A 277 11.76 19.57 49.74
C GLU A 277 11.58 19.51 48.21
N GLN A 278 11.23 20.66 47.62
CA GLN A 278 11.02 20.87 46.18
C GLN A 278 12.32 21.16 45.44
#